data_AF-A0A158J6B5-F1
#
_entry.id   AF-A0A158J6B5-F1
#
_cell.length_a   1.000
_cell.length_b   1.000
_cell.length_c   1.000
_cell.angle_alpha   90.00
_cell.angle_beta   90.00
_cell.angle_gamma   90.00
#
_symmetry.space_group_name_H-M   'P 1'
#
loop_
_entity.id
_entity.type
_entity.pdbx_description
1 polymer ?
#
loop_
_entity_poly.entity_id
_entity_poly.type
_entity_poly.pdbx_seq_one_letter_code
_entity_poly.pdbx_strand_id
1 'polypeptide(L)'
;MMKPQRTSSFPELAAYLEGKRGLITRRWLRAVRADPASEQAGRLTTGQLVDHLPALYEEICAVLRAASIQSTLAQLSIDAKKHGRDRWMRGYQLDELFRELNRLQRCVQQASREFFAGTSASRSAQAGAHQLIEELFSATIRTAIRQLIDEQDGRIAATIGERDLALAAQQKSEERLRMAASAAGLGIFEWDVPTRTGVWENKLMYEITGQPEPQGPLSCKAFVRELVHRDDAQALIEHYMETMQHRGDFHSIFRIVRIADHEPRVVEMYGRFRTEPDGSVRSFTGTLADITRRTLAEESLRETDRRKDAFLATLAHELRNPLAPIRNAAQILKQISADIPPEVEWARVTVERQCAHLTRLIDDLMDVSRISSGKIRLQREVFDIREAVRSAVEISGPIANEHRDQIIVSLPDEPVLVDGDRTRLT
;
A
#
# COMPACT_ATOMS: atom_id res chain seq x y z
N MET A 1 29.49 -67.46 -67.51
CA MET A 1 28.23 -66.96 -66.90
C MET A 1 28.56 -66.18 -65.63
N MET A 2 28.77 -64.87 -65.74
CA MET A 2 28.84 -63.97 -64.60
C MET A 2 27.42 -63.51 -64.26
N LYS A 3 26.95 -63.75 -63.04
CA LYS A 3 25.73 -63.12 -62.53
C LYS A 3 25.98 -61.60 -62.44
N PRO A 4 25.11 -60.74 -62.98
CA PRO A 4 25.31 -59.30 -62.89
C PRO A 4 25.20 -58.88 -61.41
N GLN A 5 26.20 -58.13 -60.93
CA GLN A 5 26.12 -57.43 -59.65
C GLN A 5 24.88 -56.53 -59.68
N ARG A 6 23.90 -56.80 -58.80
CA ARG A 6 22.76 -55.91 -58.57
C ARG A 6 23.30 -54.64 -57.90
N THR A 7 23.37 -53.55 -58.65
CA THR A 7 23.61 -52.20 -58.16
C THR A 7 22.61 -51.88 -57.03
N SER A 8 23.11 -51.38 -55.91
CA SER A 8 22.29 -50.85 -54.82
C SER A 8 21.48 -49.66 -55.34
N SER A 9 20.16 -49.72 -55.30
CA SER A 9 19.27 -48.68 -55.83
C SER A 9 19.09 -47.47 -54.89
N PHE A 10 19.73 -47.46 -53.71
CA PHE A 10 19.53 -46.40 -52.71
C PHE A 10 20.30 -45.11 -53.01
N PRO A 11 21.57 -45.13 -53.46
CA PRO A 11 22.27 -43.93 -53.90
C PRO A 11 21.61 -43.27 -55.12
N GLU A 12 21.08 -44.06 -56.05
CA GLU A 12 20.33 -43.57 -57.20
C GLU A 12 19.01 -42.92 -56.77
N LEU A 13 18.29 -43.52 -55.81
CA LEU A 13 17.10 -42.92 -55.21
C LEU A 13 17.44 -41.60 -54.50
N ALA A 14 18.54 -41.52 -53.75
CA ALA A 14 18.98 -40.30 -53.10
C ALA A 14 19.23 -39.17 -54.12
N ALA A 15 19.96 -39.46 -55.20
CA ALA A 15 20.19 -38.51 -56.28
C ALA A 15 18.88 -38.10 -57.00
N TYR A 16 17.95 -39.04 -57.18
CA TYR A 16 16.63 -38.74 -57.72
C TYR A 16 15.83 -37.80 -56.82
N LEU A 17 15.81 -38.04 -55.50
CA LEU A 17 15.11 -37.20 -54.54
C LEU A 17 15.72 -35.79 -54.47
N GLU A 18 17.05 -35.67 -54.52
CA GLU A 18 17.73 -34.36 -54.63
C GLU A 18 17.28 -33.60 -55.88
N GLY A 19 17.28 -34.27 -57.06
CA GLY A 19 16.80 -33.68 -58.31
C GLY A 19 15.31 -33.33 -58.31
N LYS A 20 14.50 -33.98 -57.47
CA LYS A 20 13.05 -33.73 -57.33
C LYS A 20 12.67 -32.87 -56.13
N ARG A 21 13.63 -32.37 -55.34
CA ARG A 21 13.39 -31.56 -54.14
C ARG A 21 12.38 -30.43 -54.37
N GLY A 22 12.56 -29.63 -55.42
CA GLY A 22 11.65 -28.53 -55.75
C GLY A 22 10.22 -28.96 -56.15
N LEU A 23 10.05 -30.18 -56.68
CA LEU A 23 8.73 -30.75 -56.95
C LEU A 23 8.06 -31.22 -55.65
N ILE A 24 8.80 -31.93 -54.79
CA ILE A 24 8.30 -32.46 -53.53
C ILE A 24 7.91 -31.30 -52.60
N THR A 25 8.75 -30.27 -52.47
CA THR A 25 8.43 -29.05 -51.69
C THR A 25 7.15 -28.36 -52.19
N ARG A 26 6.93 -28.26 -53.50
CA ARG A 26 5.70 -27.67 -54.05
C ARG A 26 4.45 -28.52 -53.77
N ARG A 27 4.56 -29.85 -53.87
CA ARG A 27 3.47 -30.78 -53.51
C ARG A 27 3.14 -30.66 -52.02
N TRP A 28 4.15 -30.64 -51.17
CA TRP A 28 4.00 -30.49 -49.73
C TRP A 28 3.39 -29.14 -49.35
N LEU A 29 3.90 -28.02 -49.88
CA LEU A 29 3.34 -26.69 -49.63
C LEU A 29 1.86 -26.61 -50.00
N ARG A 30 1.47 -27.20 -51.14
CA ARG A 30 0.07 -27.28 -51.55
C ARG A 30 -0.75 -28.10 -50.55
N ALA A 31 -0.24 -29.24 -50.10
CA ALA A 31 -0.94 -30.10 -49.16
C ALA A 31 -1.09 -29.47 -47.76
N VAL A 32 -0.08 -28.73 -47.30
CA VAL A 32 -0.13 -28.00 -46.02
C VAL A 32 -1.08 -26.81 -46.10
N ARG A 33 -1.01 -26.00 -47.18
CA ARG A 33 -1.90 -24.84 -47.35
C ARG A 33 -3.36 -25.22 -47.64
N ALA A 34 -3.60 -26.38 -48.23
CA ALA A 34 -4.94 -26.88 -48.48
C ALA A 34 -5.57 -27.56 -47.25
N ASP A 35 -4.84 -27.69 -46.14
CA ASP A 35 -5.38 -28.26 -44.91
C ASP A 35 -6.18 -27.23 -44.10
N PRO A 36 -7.52 -27.39 -43.99
CA PRO A 36 -8.31 -26.48 -43.17
C PRO A 36 -7.96 -26.58 -41.67
N ALA A 37 -7.34 -27.68 -41.23
CA ALA A 37 -6.94 -27.90 -39.84
C ALA A 37 -5.50 -27.45 -39.53
N SER A 38 -4.84 -26.71 -40.43
CA SER A 38 -3.51 -26.11 -40.22
C SER A 38 -3.60 -24.58 -40.26
N GLU A 39 -4.23 -23.99 -39.25
CA GLU A 39 -4.49 -22.56 -39.16
C GLU A 39 -3.19 -21.75 -39.14
N GLN A 40 -2.22 -22.17 -38.34
CA GLN A 40 -0.95 -21.44 -38.22
C GLN A 40 -0.10 -21.57 -39.48
N ALA A 41 -0.16 -22.72 -40.17
CA ALA A 41 0.55 -22.89 -41.42
C ALA A 41 0.03 -21.94 -42.51
N GLY A 42 -1.26 -21.59 -42.50
CA GLY A 42 -1.84 -20.59 -43.39
C GLY A 42 -1.29 -19.17 -43.17
N ARG A 43 -0.94 -18.84 -41.92
CA ARG A 43 -0.44 -17.52 -41.51
C ARG A 43 1.06 -17.32 -41.78
N LEU A 44 1.81 -18.41 -41.97
CA LEU A 44 3.24 -18.33 -42.27
C LEU A 44 3.54 -17.99 -43.74
N THR A 45 4.61 -17.22 -43.94
CA THR A 45 5.19 -17.01 -45.27
C THR A 45 5.74 -18.33 -45.82
N THR A 46 5.86 -18.44 -47.14
CA THR A 46 6.41 -19.65 -47.75
C THR A 46 7.83 -19.95 -47.27
N GLY A 47 8.68 -18.92 -47.11
CA GLY A 47 10.05 -19.08 -46.58
C GLY A 47 10.06 -19.62 -45.15
N GLN A 48 9.13 -19.14 -44.31
CA GLN A 48 8.92 -19.63 -42.94
C GLN A 48 8.41 -21.08 -42.90
N LEU A 49 7.60 -21.52 -43.86
CA LEU A 49 7.17 -22.92 -43.90
C LEU A 49 8.32 -23.85 -44.31
N VAL A 50 9.10 -23.49 -45.33
CA VAL A 50 10.12 -24.37 -45.90
C VAL A 50 11.47 -24.34 -45.18
N ASP A 51 11.61 -23.57 -44.12
CA ASP A 51 12.88 -23.31 -43.40
C ASP A 51 13.64 -24.57 -42.97
N HIS A 52 12.92 -25.60 -42.50
CA HIS A 52 13.47 -26.88 -42.06
C HIS A 52 13.72 -27.89 -43.19
N LEU A 53 13.10 -27.69 -44.37
CA LEU A 53 13.18 -28.66 -45.47
C LEU A 53 14.60 -28.95 -45.98
N PRO A 54 15.51 -27.95 -46.15
CA PRO A 54 16.88 -28.20 -46.60
C PRO A 54 17.60 -29.27 -45.79
N ALA A 55 17.62 -29.12 -44.47
CA ALA A 55 18.28 -30.05 -43.56
C ALA A 55 17.65 -31.45 -43.65
N LEU A 56 16.32 -31.52 -43.65
CA LEU A 56 15.63 -32.82 -43.73
C LEU A 56 15.87 -33.55 -45.06
N TYR A 57 15.97 -32.84 -46.19
CA TYR A 57 16.34 -33.48 -47.46
C TYR A 57 17.77 -34.00 -47.45
N GLU A 58 18.71 -33.24 -46.88
CA GLU A 58 20.10 -33.68 -46.72
C GLU A 58 20.18 -34.95 -45.87
N GLU A 59 19.44 -35.00 -44.76
CA GLU A 59 19.34 -36.18 -43.89
C GLU A 59 18.73 -37.39 -44.60
N ILE A 60 17.62 -37.22 -45.32
CA ILE A 60 16.99 -38.29 -46.10
C ILE A 60 17.98 -38.87 -47.11
N CYS A 61 18.70 -38.01 -47.84
CA CYS A 61 19.64 -38.45 -48.86
C CYS A 61 20.88 -39.11 -48.24
N ALA A 62 21.36 -38.62 -47.10
CA ALA A 62 22.45 -39.23 -46.35
C ALA A 62 22.08 -40.63 -45.83
N VAL A 63 20.88 -40.80 -45.25
CA VAL A 63 20.39 -42.10 -44.76
C VAL A 63 20.25 -43.11 -45.89
N LEU A 64 19.73 -42.69 -47.05
CA LEU A 64 19.60 -43.56 -48.21
C LEU A 64 20.98 -43.98 -48.75
N ARG A 65 21.93 -43.06 -48.86
CA ARG A 65 23.31 -43.36 -49.29
C ARG A 65 24.03 -44.33 -48.34
N ALA A 66 23.85 -44.11 -47.03
CA ALA A 66 24.43 -44.95 -45.99
C ALA A 66 23.66 -46.27 -45.77
N ALA A 67 22.45 -46.39 -46.35
CA ALA A 67 21.50 -47.47 -46.08
C ALA A 67 21.22 -47.69 -44.57
N SER A 68 21.37 -46.65 -43.76
CA SER A 68 21.29 -46.72 -42.30
C SER A 68 21.05 -45.33 -41.71
N ILE A 69 20.24 -45.28 -40.65
CA ILE A 69 19.93 -44.06 -39.89
C ILE A 69 21.02 -43.76 -38.86
N GLN A 70 21.83 -44.74 -38.44
CA GLN A 70 22.76 -44.59 -37.32
C GLN A 70 23.72 -43.39 -37.46
N SER A 71 24.19 -43.14 -38.68
CA SER A 71 25.19 -42.11 -38.97
C SER A 71 24.66 -40.67 -38.88
N THR A 72 23.35 -40.47 -38.94
CA THR A 72 22.71 -39.14 -38.95
C THR A 72 21.82 -38.85 -37.75
N LEU A 73 21.62 -39.83 -36.84
CA LEU A 73 20.74 -39.69 -35.67
C LEU A 73 20.99 -38.42 -34.83
N ALA A 74 22.26 -38.06 -34.62
CA ALA A 74 22.62 -36.88 -33.82
C ALA A 74 22.17 -35.58 -34.49
N GLN A 75 22.44 -35.43 -35.79
CA GLN A 75 22.06 -34.24 -36.56
C GLN A 75 20.54 -34.13 -36.70
N LEU A 76 19.89 -35.25 -37.03
CA LEU A 76 18.43 -35.35 -37.08
C LEU A 76 17.77 -34.92 -35.77
N SER A 77 18.35 -35.31 -34.63
CA SER A 77 17.82 -34.90 -33.34
C SER A 77 17.91 -33.38 -33.15
N ILE A 78 19.03 -32.75 -33.55
CA ILE A 78 19.24 -31.30 -33.44
C ILE A 78 18.24 -30.55 -34.32
N ASP A 79 18.12 -30.95 -35.59
CA ASP A 79 17.27 -30.25 -36.56
C ASP A 79 15.78 -30.46 -36.28
N ALA A 80 15.38 -31.66 -35.82
CA ALA A 80 14.02 -31.91 -35.37
C ALA A 80 13.66 -31.09 -34.12
N LYS A 81 14.56 -30.97 -33.14
CA LYS A 81 14.34 -30.09 -31.97
C LYS A 81 14.20 -28.64 -32.41
N LYS A 82 15.11 -28.15 -33.25
CA LYS A 82 15.05 -26.78 -33.77
C LYS A 82 13.70 -26.51 -34.45
N HIS A 83 13.26 -27.41 -35.33
CA HIS A 83 11.97 -27.31 -36.00
C HIS A 83 10.79 -27.29 -35.00
N GLY A 84 10.78 -28.19 -34.02
CA GLY A 84 9.75 -28.21 -32.97
C GLY A 84 9.66 -26.91 -32.19
N ARG A 85 10.81 -26.35 -31.77
CA ARG A 85 10.89 -25.06 -31.09
C ARG A 85 10.43 -23.90 -31.97
N ASP A 86 10.87 -23.84 -33.23
CA ASP A 86 10.49 -22.78 -34.17
C ASP A 86 8.99 -22.78 -34.44
N ARG A 87 8.38 -23.97 -34.52
CA ARG A 87 6.94 -24.13 -34.69
C ARG A 87 6.18 -23.73 -33.43
N TRP A 88 6.66 -24.09 -32.23
CA TRP A 88 6.09 -23.60 -30.97
C TRP A 88 6.10 -22.07 -30.88
N MET A 89 7.23 -21.42 -31.22
CA MET A 89 7.33 -19.94 -31.23
C MET A 89 6.35 -19.28 -32.20
N ARG A 90 5.88 -20.02 -33.22
CA ARG A 90 4.90 -19.57 -34.22
C ARG A 90 3.46 -19.99 -33.88
N GLY A 91 3.24 -20.52 -32.68
CA GLY A 91 1.92 -20.85 -32.16
C GLY A 91 1.33 -22.17 -32.67
N TYR A 92 2.14 -23.03 -33.27
CA TYR A 92 1.69 -24.35 -33.73
C TYR A 92 1.17 -25.19 -32.57
N GLN A 93 0.08 -25.90 -32.83
CA GLN A 93 -0.38 -26.97 -31.98
C GLN A 93 0.32 -28.30 -32.32
N LEU A 94 0.32 -29.23 -31.37
CA LEU A 94 0.93 -30.55 -31.52
C LEU A 94 0.39 -31.31 -32.75
N ASP A 95 -0.92 -31.24 -32.97
CA ASP A 95 -1.58 -31.92 -34.07
C ASP A 95 -1.29 -31.25 -35.43
N GLU A 96 -1.14 -29.92 -35.47
CA GLU A 96 -0.68 -29.20 -36.66
C GLU A 96 0.76 -29.59 -37.05
N LEU A 97 1.68 -29.62 -36.09
CA LEU A 97 3.07 -30.02 -36.32
C LEU A 97 3.15 -31.46 -36.86
N PHE A 98 2.41 -32.38 -36.23
CA PHE A 98 2.31 -33.76 -36.70
C PHE A 98 1.78 -33.84 -38.13
N ARG A 99 0.70 -33.12 -38.43
CA ARG A 99 0.09 -33.11 -39.78
C ARG A 99 1.05 -32.54 -40.82
N GLU A 100 1.78 -31.48 -40.50
CA GLU A 100 2.79 -30.87 -41.38
C GLU A 100 3.87 -31.88 -41.79
N LEU A 101 4.49 -32.54 -40.82
CA LEU A 101 5.57 -33.51 -41.05
C LEU A 101 5.06 -34.81 -41.71
N ASN A 102 3.88 -35.29 -41.33
CA ASN A 102 3.26 -36.47 -41.95
C ASN A 102 2.95 -36.23 -43.44
N ARG A 103 2.50 -35.01 -43.81
CA ARG A 103 2.33 -34.65 -45.23
C ARG A 103 3.64 -34.68 -45.99
N LEU A 104 4.73 -34.24 -45.36
CA LEU A 104 6.04 -34.25 -45.99
C LEU A 104 6.51 -35.70 -46.23
N GLN A 105 6.35 -36.56 -45.22
CA GLN A 105 6.62 -37.99 -45.33
C GLN A 105 5.87 -38.60 -46.51
N ARG A 106 4.56 -38.35 -46.63
CA ARG A 106 3.75 -38.85 -47.75
C ARG A 106 4.27 -38.35 -49.11
N CYS A 107 4.67 -37.09 -49.21
CA CYS A 107 5.22 -36.52 -50.44
C CYS A 107 6.54 -37.21 -50.85
N VAL A 108 7.43 -37.45 -49.88
CA VAL A 108 8.71 -38.16 -50.11
C VAL A 108 8.48 -39.63 -50.46
N GLN A 109 7.58 -40.33 -49.75
CA GLN A 109 7.21 -41.71 -50.05
C GLN A 109 6.55 -41.86 -51.44
N GLN A 110 5.77 -40.87 -51.88
CA GLN A 110 5.24 -40.84 -53.24
C GLN A 110 6.35 -40.71 -54.27
N ALA A 111 7.30 -39.77 -54.09
CA ALA A 111 8.44 -39.63 -54.99
C ALA A 111 9.32 -40.89 -55.05
N SER A 112 9.51 -41.55 -53.90
CA SER A 112 10.19 -42.85 -53.83
C SER A 112 9.48 -43.92 -54.65
N ARG A 113 8.14 -44.01 -54.56
CA ARG A 113 7.35 -44.94 -55.39
C ARG A 113 7.43 -44.63 -56.89
N GLU A 114 7.42 -43.35 -57.27
CA GLU A 114 7.58 -42.90 -58.66
C GLU A 114 8.95 -43.32 -59.24
N PHE A 115 10.02 -43.25 -58.44
CA PHE A 115 11.35 -43.75 -58.85
C PHE A 115 11.36 -45.26 -59.09
N PHE A 116 10.78 -46.04 -58.17
CA PHE A 116 10.75 -47.50 -58.29
C PHE A 116 9.82 -48.00 -59.40
N ALA A 117 8.79 -47.24 -59.77
CA ALA A 117 7.94 -47.56 -60.91
C ALA A 117 8.69 -47.46 -62.26
N GLY A 118 9.74 -46.64 -62.34
CA GLY A 118 10.55 -46.45 -63.54
C GLY A 118 11.83 -47.28 -63.61
N THR A 119 12.10 -48.14 -62.62
CA THR A 119 13.36 -48.91 -62.51
C THR A 119 13.12 -50.42 -62.39
N SER A 120 14.12 -51.23 -62.78
CA SER A 120 14.09 -52.70 -62.68
C SER A 120 14.40 -53.22 -61.26
N ALA A 121 14.30 -52.37 -60.24
CA ALA A 121 14.75 -52.67 -58.89
C ALA A 121 13.91 -53.80 -58.24
N SER A 122 14.52 -54.51 -57.29
CA SER A 122 13.81 -55.58 -56.56
C SER A 122 12.75 -55.00 -55.63
N ARG A 123 11.63 -55.72 -55.44
CA ARG A 123 10.63 -55.43 -54.39
C ARG A 123 11.25 -55.29 -53.00
N SER A 124 12.33 -56.02 -52.72
CA SER A 124 13.07 -55.92 -51.45
C SER A 124 13.77 -54.57 -51.30
N ALA A 125 14.32 -54.01 -52.38
CA ALA A 125 14.96 -52.70 -52.35
C ALA A 125 13.92 -51.58 -52.19
N GLN A 126 12.77 -51.69 -52.86
CA GLN A 126 11.65 -50.77 -52.66
C GLN A 126 11.16 -50.78 -51.20
N ALA A 127 10.98 -51.97 -50.61
CA ALA A 127 10.58 -52.11 -49.22
C ALA A 127 11.61 -51.51 -48.25
N GLY A 128 12.90 -51.77 -48.46
CA GLY A 128 13.97 -51.24 -47.62
C GLY A 128 14.08 -49.71 -47.68
N ALA A 129 13.93 -49.10 -48.86
CA ALA A 129 13.90 -47.64 -48.99
C ALA A 129 12.68 -47.01 -48.29
N HIS A 130 11.51 -47.65 -48.40
CA HIS A 130 10.30 -47.20 -47.70
C HIS A 130 10.49 -47.23 -46.18
N GLN A 131 11.04 -48.34 -45.67
CA GLN A 131 11.31 -48.53 -44.25
C GLN A 131 12.30 -47.48 -43.71
N LEU A 132 13.41 -47.22 -44.41
CA LEU A 132 14.38 -46.20 -44.00
C LEU A 132 13.77 -44.79 -43.94
N ILE A 133 12.94 -44.42 -44.94
CA ILE A 133 12.24 -43.13 -44.96
C ILE A 133 11.25 -43.06 -43.79
N GLU A 134 10.48 -44.13 -43.55
CA GLU A 134 9.51 -44.18 -42.45
C GLU A 134 10.18 -44.10 -41.08
N GLU A 135 11.28 -44.80 -40.86
CA GLU A 135 12.05 -44.76 -39.62
C GLU A 135 12.62 -43.35 -39.36
N LEU A 136 13.16 -42.68 -40.40
CA LEU A 136 13.67 -41.30 -40.32
C LEU A 136 12.56 -40.31 -39.93
N PHE A 137 11.43 -40.33 -40.64
CA PHE A 137 10.31 -39.42 -40.34
C PHE A 137 9.71 -39.71 -38.97
N SER A 138 9.63 -40.98 -38.56
CA SER A 138 9.16 -41.37 -37.23
C SER A 138 10.07 -40.80 -36.12
N ALA A 139 11.39 -40.84 -36.31
CA ALA A 139 12.35 -40.24 -35.38
C ALA A 139 12.25 -38.70 -35.35
N THR A 140 12.10 -38.07 -36.51
CA THR A 140 11.95 -36.62 -36.66
C THR A 140 10.69 -36.11 -35.98
N ILE A 141 9.54 -36.71 -36.29
CA ILE A 141 8.23 -36.37 -35.71
C ILE A 141 8.26 -36.51 -34.20
N ARG A 142 8.75 -37.66 -33.69
CA ARG A 142 8.83 -37.91 -32.25
C ARG A 142 9.67 -36.86 -31.53
N THR A 143 10.81 -36.49 -32.12
CA THR A 143 11.72 -35.51 -31.52
C THR A 143 11.16 -34.09 -31.56
N ALA A 144 10.59 -33.68 -32.70
CA ALA A 144 10.00 -32.36 -32.86
C ALA A 144 8.77 -32.17 -31.95
N ILE A 145 7.90 -33.18 -31.85
CA ILE A 145 6.75 -33.16 -30.93
C ILE A 145 7.21 -33.08 -29.48
N ARG A 146 8.20 -33.89 -29.07
CA ARG A 146 8.71 -33.85 -27.70
C ARG A 146 9.25 -32.46 -27.37
N GLN A 147 10.01 -31.84 -28.27
CA GLN A 147 10.48 -30.47 -28.06
C GLN A 147 9.31 -29.49 -27.90
N LEU A 148 8.26 -29.59 -28.73
CA LEU A 148 7.11 -28.69 -28.63
C LEU A 148 6.38 -28.83 -27.29
N ILE A 149 6.23 -30.06 -26.78
CA ILE A 149 5.67 -30.33 -25.45
C ILE A 149 6.57 -29.73 -24.36
N ASP A 150 7.88 -29.94 -24.42
CA ASP A 150 8.82 -29.41 -23.44
C ASP A 150 8.75 -27.87 -23.34
N GLU A 151 8.61 -27.17 -24.47
CA GLU A 151 8.44 -25.70 -24.48
C GLU A 151 7.09 -25.27 -23.88
N GLN A 152 6.02 -26.02 -24.17
CA GLN A 152 4.69 -25.76 -23.59
C GLN A 152 4.67 -25.97 -22.08
N ASP A 153 5.23 -27.08 -21.60
CA ASP A 153 5.32 -27.40 -20.17
C ASP A 153 6.19 -26.38 -19.44
N GLY A 154 7.30 -25.95 -20.04
CA GLY A 154 8.14 -24.88 -19.50
C GLY A 154 7.38 -23.56 -19.32
N ARG A 155 6.58 -23.15 -20.30
CA ARG A 155 5.75 -21.93 -20.20
C ARG A 155 4.68 -22.05 -19.13
N ILE A 156 4.00 -23.20 -19.04
CA ILE A 156 2.97 -23.44 -18.02
C ILE A 156 3.59 -23.39 -16.63
N ALA A 157 4.73 -24.06 -16.42
CA ALA A 157 5.43 -24.06 -15.15
C ALA A 157 5.86 -22.64 -14.73
N ALA A 158 6.36 -21.83 -15.67
CA ALA A 158 6.72 -20.44 -15.40
C ALA A 158 5.51 -19.59 -14.98
N THR A 159 4.39 -19.68 -15.71
CA THR A 159 3.17 -18.92 -15.37
C THR A 159 2.57 -19.34 -14.03
N ILE A 160 2.60 -20.65 -13.70
CA ILE A 160 2.16 -21.13 -12.39
C ILE A 160 3.08 -20.60 -11.29
N GLY A 161 4.40 -20.67 -11.49
CA GLY A 161 5.37 -20.15 -10.52
C GLY A 161 5.22 -18.65 -10.26
N GLU A 162 5.01 -17.84 -11.29
CA GLU A 162 4.74 -16.40 -11.16
C GLU A 162 3.45 -16.14 -10.38
N ARG A 163 2.37 -16.88 -10.68
CA ARG A 163 1.10 -16.77 -9.96
C ARG A 163 1.25 -17.14 -8.49
N ASP A 164 1.95 -18.23 -8.18
CA ASP A 164 2.13 -18.71 -6.81
C ASP A 164 2.96 -17.72 -5.98
N LEU A 165 4.01 -17.15 -6.57
CA LEU A 165 4.80 -16.08 -5.94
C LEU A 165 3.94 -14.82 -5.68
N ALA A 166 3.10 -14.43 -6.65
CA ALA A 166 2.20 -13.29 -6.48
C ALA A 166 1.16 -13.52 -5.38
N LEU A 167 0.58 -14.72 -5.32
CA LEU A 167 -0.37 -15.10 -4.26
C LEU A 167 0.29 -15.12 -2.88
N ALA A 168 1.48 -15.72 -2.77
CA ALA A 168 2.23 -15.73 -1.51
C ALA A 168 2.61 -14.30 -1.06
N ALA A 169 3.01 -13.44 -2.00
CA ALA A 169 3.31 -12.04 -1.71
C ALA A 169 2.06 -11.27 -1.25
N GLN A 170 0.91 -11.52 -1.88
CA GLN A 170 -0.38 -10.93 -1.49
C GLN A 170 -0.80 -11.37 -0.09
N GLN A 171 -0.77 -12.68 0.20
CA GLN A 171 -1.08 -13.23 1.53
C GLN A 171 -0.18 -12.62 2.60
N LYS A 172 1.13 -12.54 2.35
CA LYS A 172 2.08 -11.92 3.29
C LYS A 172 1.86 -10.41 3.47
N SER A 173 1.33 -9.72 2.47
CA SER A 173 0.97 -8.30 2.58
C SER A 173 -0.30 -8.13 3.41
N GLU A 174 -1.32 -8.97 3.17
CA GLU A 174 -2.58 -8.97 3.89
C GLU A 174 -2.38 -9.29 5.38
N GLU A 175 -1.57 -10.31 5.69
CA GLU A 175 -1.25 -10.68 7.07
C GLU A 175 -0.56 -9.54 7.82
N ARG A 176 0.37 -8.83 7.16
CA ARG A 176 1.03 -7.65 7.72
C ARG A 176 0.05 -6.52 8.02
N LEU A 177 -0.87 -6.23 7.10
CA LEU A 177 -1.90 -5.22 7.32
C LEU A 177 -2.84 -5.60 8.48
N ARG A 178 -3.23 -6.88 8.56
CA ARG A 178 -4.05 -7.40 9.66
C ARG A 178 -3.35 -7.28 11.01
N MET A 179 -2.06 -7.62 11.08
CA MET A 179 -1.25 -7.43 12.29
C MET A 179 -1.14 -5.96 12.69
N ALA A 180 -0.87 -5.06 11.74
CA ALA A 180 -0.77 -3.62 12.00
C ALA A 180 -2.08 -3.05 12.53
N ALA A 181 -3.21 -3.40 11.91
CA ALA A 181 -4.54 -2.98 12.38
C ALA A 181 -4.86 -3.52 13.78
N SER A 182 -4.48 -4.78 14.05
CA SER A 182 -4.66 -5.38 15.39
C SER A 182 -3.82 -4.68 16.45
N ALA A 183 -2.56 -4.35 16.15
CA ALA A 183 -1.67 -3.65 17.07
C ALA A 183 -2.12 -2.21 17.34
N ALA A 184 -2.73 -1.56 16.36
CA ALA A 184 -3.33 -0.24 16.50
C ALA A 184 -4.72 -0.25 17.17
N GLY A 185 -5.30 -1.43 17.45
CA GLY A 185 -6.63 -1.55 18.04
C GLY A 185 -7.76 -1.10 17.10
N LEU A 186 -7.57 -1.22 15.79
CA LEU A 186 -8.53 -0.78 14.78
C LEU A 186 -9.48 -1.91 14.37
N GLY A 187 -10.79 -1.72 14.53
CA GLY A 187 -11.80 -2.51 13.86
C GLY A 187 -11.88 -2.14 12.38
N ILE A 188 -11.91 -3.12 11.47
CA ILE A 188 -12.03 -2.88 10.03
C ILE A 188 -13.39 -3.38 9.55
N PHE A 189 -14.10 -2.56 8.77
CA PHE A 189 -15.40 -2.90 8.24
C PHE A 189 -15.61 -2.38 6.82
N GLU A 190 -16.53 -3.02 6.12
CA GLU A 190 -17.08 -2.56 4.85
C GLU A 190 -18.61 -2.64 4.89
N TRP A 191 -19.28 -1.58 4.46
CA TRP A 191 -20.72 -1.57 4.22
C TRP A 191 -20.98 -1.51 2.73
N ASP A 192 -21.66 -2.53 2.21
CA ASP A 192 -22.08 -2.57 0.82
C ASP A 192 -23.42 -1.83 0.68
N VAL A 193 -23.44 -0.81 -0.19
CA VAL A 193 -24.57 0.10 -0.35
C VAL A 193 -25.74 -0.56 -1.09
N PRO A 194 -25.53 -1.27 -2.23
CA PRO A 194 -26.61 -1.97 -2.93
C PRO A 194 -27.29 -3.06 -2.10
N THR A 195 -26.52 -3.93 -1.47
CA THR A 195 -27.05 -5.08 -0.71
C THR A 195 -27.46 -4.71 0.71
N ARG A 196 -27.03 -3.53 1.21
CA ARG A 196 -27.25 -3.05 2.58
C ARG A 196 -26.74 -4.03 3.63
N THR A 197 -25.63 -4.70 3.32
CA THR A 197 -24.95 -5.64 4.21
C THR A 197 -23.68 -5.02 4.79
N GLY A 198 -23.19 -5.59 5.88
CA GLY A 198 -21.88 -5.26 6.43
C GLY A 198 -20.96 -6.45 6.38
N VAL A 199 -19.66 -6.17 6.34
CA VAL A 199 -18.57 -7.12 6.52
C VAL A 199 -17.65 -6.54 7.58
N TRP A 200 -17.32 -7.31 8.61
CA TRP A 200 -16.33 -6.95 9.62
C TRP A 200 -15.11 -7.84 9.41
N GLU A 201 -14.03 -7.26 8.93
CA GLU A 201 -12.82 -7.97 8.47
C GLU A 201 -12.00 -8.56 9.62
N ASN A 202 -12.16 -8.00 10.83
CA ASN A 202 -11.46 -8.45 12.01
C ASN A 202 -12.34 -8.51 13.26
N LYS A 203 -11.85 -9.24 14.26
CA LYS A 203 -12.55 -9.47 15.54
C LYS A 203 -12.71 -8.20 16.37
N LEU A 204 -11.81 -7.23 16.19
CA LEU A 204 -11.83 -5.97 16.94
C LEU A 204 -13.13 -5.19 16.76
N MET A 205 -13.82 -5.29 15.61
CA MET A 205 -15.15 -4.68 15.46
C MET A 205 -16.16 -5.21 16.50
N TYR A 206 -16.15 -6.52 16.76
CA TYR A 206 -17.01 -7.15 17.77
C TYR A 206 -16.62 -6.73 19.18
N GLU A 207 -15.32 -6.61 19.46
CA GLU A 207 -14.81 -6.16 20.75
C GLU A 207 -15.19 -4.70 21.05
N ILE A 208 -14.95 -3.78 20.11
CA ILE A 208 -15.26 -2.35 20.23
C ILE A 208 -16.77 -2.14 20.43
N THR A 209 -17.60 -2.79 19.61
CA THR A 209 -19.07 -2.65 19.68
C THR A 209 -19.70 -3.47 20.80
N GLY A 210 -18.97 -4.40 21.40
CA GLY A 210 -19.51 -5.36 22.37
C GLY A 210 -20.53 -6.31 21.77
N GLN A 211 -20.58 -6.47 20.45
CA GLN A 211 -21.50 -7.37 19.78
C GLN A 211 -20.95 -8.81 19.77
N PRO A 212 -21.77 -9.83 20.09
CA PRO A 212 -21.33 -11.22 19.96
C PRO A 212 -21.04 -11.62 18.50
N GLU A 213 -19.87 -12.23 18.23
CA GLU A 213 -19.47 -12.72 16.90
C GLU A 213 -20.56 -13.54 16.17
N PRO A 214 -21.31 -14.45 16.82
CA PRO A 214 -22.34 -15.25 16.16
C PRO A 214 -23.52 -14.45 15.56
N GLN A 215 -23.71 -13.19 15.98
CA GLN A 215 -24.76 -12.33 15.41
C GLN A 215 -24.37 -11.77 14.04
N GLY A 216 -23.09 -11.86 13.67
CA GLY A 216 -22.56 -11.37 12.41
C GLY A 216 -22.47 -9.83 12.32
N PRO A 217 -21.96 -9.31 11.21
CA PRO A 217 -21.72 -7.88 11.03
C PRO A 217 -23.01 -7.08 10.85
N LEU A 218 -23.07 -5.88 11.42
CA LEU A 218 -24.19 -4.95 11.23
C LEU A 218 -24.08 -4.20 9.90
N SER A 219 -25.22 -3.97 9.26
CA SER A 219 -25.35 -2.98 8.18
C SER A 219 -25.17 -1.56 8.73
N CYS A 220 -24.85 -0.60 7.86
CA CYS A 220 -24.74 0.82 8.24
C CYS A 220 -25.96 1.31 9.03
N LYS A 221 -27.18 1.02 8.55
CA LYS A 221 -28.42 1.43 9.22
C LYS A 221 -28.59 0.78 10.60
N ALA A 222 -28.25 -0.50 10.73
CA ALA A 222 -28.33 -1.20 12.01
C ALA A 222 -27.27 -0.68 12.99
N PHE A 223 -26.04 -0.42 12.52
CA PHE A 223 -24.98 0.17 13.33
C PHE A 223 -25.43 1.48 13.98
N VAL A 224 -25.99 2.42 13.19
CA VAL A 224 -26.47 3.69 13.72
C VAL A 224 -27.63 3.51 14.71
N ARG A 225 -28.57 2.60 14.43
CA ARG A 225 -29.74 2.39 15.28
C ARG A 225 -29.42 1.70 16.61
N GLU A 226 -28.58 0.66 16.57
CA GLU A 226 -28.32 -0.22 17.71
C GLU A 226 -27.17 0.29 18.59
N LEU A 227 -26.16 0.94 18.01
CA LEU A 227 -24.91 1.27 18.70
C LEU A 227 -24.75 2.77 18.94
N VAL A 228 -25.06 3.63 17.97
CA VAL A 228 -24.73 5.06 18.09
C VAL A 228 -25.60 5.73 19.15
N HIS A 229 -24.97 6.55 20.01
CA HIS A 229 -25.67 7.29 21.03
C HIS A 229 -26.73 8.22 20.42
N ARG A 230 -27.90 8.32 21.07
CA ARG A 230 -29.07 9.03 20.51
C ARG A 230 -28.77 10.48 20.13
N ASP A 231 -27.99 11.17 20.96
CA ASP A 231 -27.61 12.57 20.72
C ASP A 231 -26.69 12.76 19.51
N ASP A 232 -25.93 11.73 19.13
CA ASP A 232 -24.91 11.81 18.08
C ASP A 232 -25.42 11.25 16.75
N ALA A 233 -26.49 10.43 16.77
CA ALA A 233 -26.98 9.68 15.62
C ALA A 233 -27.40 10.59 14.45
N GLN A 234 -28.12 11.69 14.71
CA GLN A 234 -28.59 12.58 13.65
C GLN A 234 -27.43 13.30 12.96
N ALA A 235 -26.50 13.87 13.74
CA ALA A 235 -25.33 14.57 13.21
C ALA A 235 -24.43 13.61 12.41
N LEU A 236 -24.27 12.37 12.87
CA LEU A 236 -23.50 11.36 12.16
C LEU A 236 -24.12 11.00 10.80
N ILE A 237 -25.45 10.84 10.74
CA ILE A 237 -26.17 10.54 9.49
C ILE A 237 -25.99 11.67 8.48
N GLU A 238 -26.16 12.92 8.92
CA GLU A 238 -26.03 14.11 8.07
C GLU A 238 -24.62 14.21 7.49
N HIS A 239 -23.60 14.10 8.34
CA HIS A 239 -22.19 14.14 7.92
C HIS A 239 -21.83 12.99 6.97
N TYR A 240 -22.36 11.78 7.21
CA TYR A 240 -22.16 10.64 6.33
C TYR A 240 -22.79 10.86 4.96
N MET A 241 -24.01 11.39 4.90
CA MET A 241 -24.69 11.69 3.63
C MET A 241 -24.01 12.80 2.85
N GLU A 242 -23.57 13.87 3.52
CA GLU A 242 -22.83 14.97 2.90
C GLU A 242 -21.50 14.47 2.32
N THR A 243 -20.72 13.72 3.11
CA THR A 243 -19.42 13.18 2.66
C THR A 243 -19.60 12.20 1.49
N MET A 244 -20.66 11.38 1.52
CA MET A 244 -21.00 10.45 0.43
C MET A 244 -21.28 11.19 -0.89
N GLN A 245 -21.96 12.34 -0.84
CA GLN A 245 -22.24 13.16 -2.02
C GLN A 245 -20.97 13.80 -2.59
N HIS A 246 -20.08 14.29 -1.71
CA HIS A 246 -18.83 14.93 -2.11
C HIS A 246 -17.67 13.96 -2.40
N ARG A 247 -17.85 12.66 -2.12
CA ARG A 247 -16.86 11.58 -2.32
C ARG A 247 -15.52 11.83 -1.61
N GLY A 248 -15.58 12.47 -0.45
CA GLY A 248 -14.42 12.77 0.38
C GLY A 248 -14.01 11.61 1.29
N ASP A 249 -12.91 11.81 2.01
CA ASP A 249 -12.56 11.01 3.16
C ASP A 249 -13.52 11.34 4.31
N PHE A 250 -14.13 10.31 4.87
CA PHE A 250 -15.00 10.43 6.04
C PHE A 250 -14.16 10.35 7.31
N HIS A 251 -14.32 11.31 8.19
CA HIS A 251 -13.78 11.30 9.55
C HIS A 251 -14.82 11.82 10.52
N SER A 252 -15.07 11.09 11.60
CA SER A 252 -15.97 11.52 12.66
C SER A 252 -15.61 10.88 14.00
N ILE A 253 -15.85 11.61 15.08
CA ILE A 253 -15.75 11.12 16.46
C ILE A 253 -17.15 11.22 17.08
N PHE A 254 -17.65 10.12 17.62
CA PHE A 254 -18.98 10.05 18.20
C PHE A 254 -19.04 8.97 19.28
N ARG A 255 -20.14 8.94 20.03
CA ARG A 255 -20.35 7.96 21.09
C ARG A 255 -21.16 6.77 20.56
N ILE A 256 -20.76 5.58 21.00
CA ILE A 256 -21.56 4.37 20.89
C ILE A 256 -21.89 3.84 22.29
N VAL A 257 -22.93 3.03 22.37
CA VAL A 257 -23.32 2.24 23.53
C VAL A 257 -23.13 0.77 23.14
N ARG A 258 -22.25 0.08 23.85
CA ARG A 258 -21.94 -1.32 23.55
C ARG A 258 -23.15 -2.23 23.81
N ILE A 259 -23.29 -3.30 23.03
CA ILE A 259 -24.43 -4.22 23.15
C ILE A 259 -24.32 -5.08 24.42
N ALA A 260 -23.13 -5.58 24.74
CA ALA A 260 -22.94 -6.53 25.83
C ALA A 260 -23.10 -5.94 27.24
N ASP A 261 -22.55 -4.74 27.47
CA ASP A 261 -22.45 -4.13 28.80
C ASP A 261 -23.15 -2.76 28.90
N HIS A 262 -23.71 -2.25 27.79
CA HIS A 262 -24.33 -0.93 27.70
C HIS A 262 -23.41 0.21 28.14
N GLU A 263 -22.09 0.01 28.15
CA GLU A 263 -21.16 1.07 28.48
C GLU A 263 -20.99 2.02 27.30
N PRO A 264 -20.99 3.34 27.55
CA PRO A 264 -20.65 4.31 26.52
C PRO A 264 -19.17 4.19 26.16
N ARG A 265 -18.88 4.28 24.87
CA ARG A 265 -17.54 4.41 24.31
C ARG A 265 -17.49 5.58 23.35
N VAL A 266 -16.39 6.30 23.37
CA VAL A 266 -16.06 7.30 22.36
C VAL A 266 -15.26 6.60 21.28
N VAL A 267 -15.78 6.60 20.06
CA VAL A 267 -15.13 5.97 18.92
C VAL A 267 -14.77 6.99 17.86
N GLU A 268 -13.68 6.73 17.17
CA GLU A 268 -13.22 7.48 16.02
C GLU A 268 -13.37 6.61 14.78
N MET A 269 -14.08 7.12 13.77
CA MET A 269 -14.33 6.42 12.51
C MET A 269 -13.67 7.17 11.37
N TYR A 270 -12.87 6.44 10.59
CA TYR A 270 -12.34 6.90 9.31
C TYR A 270 -12.77 5.97 8.19
N GLY A 271 -13.11 6.49 7.03
CA GLY A 271 -13.43 5.62 5.89
C GLY A 271 -13.53 6.37 4.58
N ARG A 272 -13.69 5.61 3.49
CA ARG A 272 -13.83 6.14 2.14
C ARG A 272 -14.90 5.39 1.38
N PHE A 273 -15.59 6.12 0.50
CA PHE A 273 -16.56 5.58 -0.44
C PHE A 273 -15.87 5.03 -1.69
N ARG A 274 -16.22 3.80 -2.06
CA ARG A 274 -15.81 3.20 -3.34
C ARG A 274 -16.95 3.35 -4.34
N THR A 275 -16.63 3.88 -5.51
CA THR A 275 -17.61 4.11 -6.59
C THR A 275 -17.38 3.20 -7.78
N GLU A 276 -18.45 2.85 -8.46
CA GLU A 276 -18.42 2.19 -9.78
C GLU A 276 -18.10 3.19 -10.90
N PRO A 277 -17.71 2.73 -12.10
CA PRO A 277 -17.44 3.59 -13.25
C PRO A 277 -18.63 4.47 -13.69
N ASP A 278 -19.86 4.05 -13.40
CA ASP A 278 -21.10 4.82 -13.67
C ASP A 278 -21.33 5.95 -12.65
N GLY A 279 -20.45 6.07 -11.66
CA GLY A 279 -20.51 7.07 -10.61
C GLY A 279 -21.41 6.71 -9.43
N SER A 280 -22.05 5.54 -9.41
CA SER A 280 -22.80 5.06 -8.24
C SER A 280 -21.84 4.64 -7.11
N VAL A 281 -22.28 4.78 -5.86
CA VAL A 281 -21.49 4.33 -4.70
C VAL A 281 -21.74 2.85 -4.48
N ARG A 282 -20.67 2.06 -4.50
CA ARG A 282 -20.70 0.61 -4.25
C ARG A 282 -20.63 0.28 -2.78
N SER A 283 -19.66 0.85 -2.07
CA SER A 283 -19.44 0.52 -0.67
C SER A 283 -18.74 1.64 0.08
N PHE A 284 -18.78 1.54 1.41
CA PHE A 284 -18.01 2.38 2.32
C PHE A 284 -17.11 1.46 3.15
N THR A 285 -15.80 1.63 3.02
CA THR A 285 -14.80 0.85 3.76
C THR A 285 -14.11 1.76 4.76
N GLY A 286 -13.98 1.30 6.01
CA GLY A 286 -13.47 2.13 7.09
C GLY A 286 -12.84 1.36 8.24
N THR A 287 -12.34 2.16 9.18
CA THR A 287 -11.80 1.72 10.46
C THR A 287 -12.57 2.39 11.59
N LEU A 288 -12.68 1.68 12.71
CA LEU A 288 -13.27 2.16 13.95
C LEU A 288 -12.26 1.94 15.08
N ALA A 289 -11.97 2.98 15.85
CA ALA A 289 -11.07 2.93 16.99
C ALA A 289 -11.82 3.31 18.27
N ASP A 290 -11.67 2.54 19.35
CA ASP A 290 -12.12 2.96 20.68
C ASP A 290 -11.09 3.91 21.30
N ILE A 291 -11.44 5.19 21.37
CA ILE A 291 -10.58 6.26 21.93
C ILE A 291 -11.02 6.68 23.33
N THR A 292 -11.94 5.94 23.98
CA THR A 292 -12.52 6.31 25.28
C THR A 292 -11.45 6.57 26.33
N ARG A 293 -10.46 5.69 26.47
CA ARG A 293 -9.37 5.87 27.45
C ARG A 293 -8.55 7.13 27.18
N ARG A 294 -8.30 7.44 25.91
CA ARG A 294 -7.56 8.64 25.50
C ARG A 294 -8.36 9.88 25.84
N THR A 295 -9.64 9.93 25.46
CA THR A 295 -10.53 11.07 25.77
C THR A 295 -10.66 11.29 27.27
N LEU A 296 -10.87 10.24 28.06
CA LEU A 296 -10.95 10.33 29.53
C LEU A 296 -9.64 10.84 30.16
N ALA A 297 -8.49 10.40 29.66
CA ALA A 297 -7.19 10.88 30.15
C ALA A 297 -7.00 12.37 29.82
N GLU A 298 -7.32 12.79 28.60
CA GLU A 298 -7.27 14.19 28.18
C GLU A 298 -8.22 15.08 29.01
N GLU A 299 -9.44 14.60 29.29
CA GLU A 299 -10.41 15.29 30.15
C GLU A 299 -9.94 15.38 31.60
N SER A 300 -9.40 14.30 32.16
CA SER A 300 -8.87 14.27 33.53
C SER A 300 -7.71 15.25 33.72
N LEU A 301 -6.81 15.35 32.73
CA LEU A 301 -5.73 16.33 32.73
C LEU A 301 -6.29 17.76 32.70
N ARG A 302 -7.24 18.03 31.79
CA ARG A 302 -7.90 19.35 31.69
C ARG A 302 -8.62 19.74 32.98
N GLU A 303 -9.30 18.80 33.63
CA GLU A 303 -10.01 19.03 34.89
C GLU A 303 -9.03 19.29 36.04
N THR A 304 -7.92 18.56 36.08
CA THR A 304 -6.84 18.78 37.07
C THR A 304 -6.25 20.18 36.92
N ASP A 305 -5.99 20.62 35.69
CA ASP A 305 -5.51 21.98 35.45
C ASP A 305 -6.52 23.05 35.85
N ARG A 306 -7.81 22.85 35.56
CA ARG A 306 -8.88 23.77 36.01
C ARG A 306 -8.96 23.86 37.54
N ARG A 307 -8.88 22.72 38.24
CA ARG A 307 -8.90 22.69 39.72
C ARG A 307 -7.68 23.37 40.31
N LYS A 308 -6.49 23.16 39.72
CA LYS A 308 -5.25 23.84 40.12
C LYS A 308 -5.38 25.35 39.99
N ASP A 309 -5.89 25.84 38.85
CA ASP A 309 -6.12 27.27 38.62
C ASP A 309 -7.12 27.86 39.64
N ALA A 310 -8.23 27.16 39.88
CA ALA A 310 -9.25 27.61 40.84
C ALA A 310 -8.71 27.65 42.28
N PHE A 311 -7.97 26.61 42.69
CA PHE A 311 -7.35 26.54 44.02
C PHE A 311 -6.35 27.67 44.22
N LEU A 312 -5.48 27.94 43.24
CA LEU A 312 -4.50 29.03 43.33
C LEU A 312 -5.19 30.40 43.44
N ALA A 313 -6.26 30.62 42.66
CA ALA A 313 -7.02 31.86 42.74
C ALA A 313 -7.67 32.07 44.12
N THR A 314 -8.30 31.03 44.68
CA THR A 314 -8.88 31.09 46.03
C THR A 314 -7.80 31.31 47.08
N LEU A 315 -6.70 30.55 47.04
CA LEU A 315 -5.62 30.70 48.02
C LEU A 315 -5.01 32.09 47.99
N ALA A 316 -4.79 32.66 46.81
CA ALA A 316 -4.28 34.03 46.69
C ALA A 316 -5.23 35.06 47.30
N HIS A 317 -6.54 34.88 47.15
CA HIS A 317 -7.53 35.75 47.79
C HIS A 317 -7.54 35.58 49.32
N GLU A 318 -7.57 34.33 49.80
CA GLU A 318 -7.57 34.01 51.24
C GLU A 318 -6.29 34.42 51.95
N LEU A 319 -5.15 34.53 51.25
CA LEU A 319 -3.90 35.03 51.82
C LEU A 319 -3.78 36.56 51.75
N ARG A 320 -4.29 37.22 50.70
CA ARG A 320 -4.33 38.70 50.65
C ARG A 320 -5.25 39.28 51.74
N ASN A 321 -6.36 38.61 52.00
CA ASN A 321 -7.36 39.02 52.99
C ASN A 321 -6.80 39.28 54.41
N PRO A 322 -5.99 38.41 55.03
CA PRO A 322 -5.37 38.65 56.34
C PRO A 322 -4.15 39.57 56.27
N LEU A 323 -3.42 39.61 55.14
CA LEU A 323 -2.25 40.48 55.00
C LEU A 323 -2.63 41.97 54.94
N ALA A 324 -3.78 42.30 54.34
CA ALA A 324 -4.23 43.69 54.25
C ALA A 324 -4.48 44.34 55.63
N PRO A 325 -5.25 43.73 56.57
CA PRO A 325 -5.40 44.23 57.93
C PRO A 325 -4.10 44.31 58.72
N ILE A 326 -3.19 43.32 58.58
CA ILE A 326 -1.88 43.33 59.27
C ILE A 326 -1.05 44.53 58.78
N ARG A 327 -1.02 44.77 57.47
CA ARG A 327 -0.35 45.94 56.88
C ARG A 327 -1.00 47.24 57.35
N ASN A 328 -2.32 47.33 57.35
CA ASN A 328 -3.05 48.52 57.79
C ASN A 328 -2.79 48.82 59.28
N ALA A 329 -2.76 47.79 60.15
CA ALA A 329 -2.42 47.96 61.56
C ALA A 329 -1.00 48.49 61.74
N ALA A 330 -0.03 47.96 60.98
CA ALA A 330 1.34 48.46 60.95
C ALA A 330 1.45 49.90 60.44
N GLN A 331 0.56 50.34 59.53
CA GLN A 331 0.49 51.73 59.07
C GLN A 331 -0.17 52.66 60.08
N ILE A 332 -1.23 52.22 60.76
CA ILE A 332 -1.93 52.98 61.79
C ILE A 332 -1.02 53.23 63.00
N LEU A 333 -0.19 52.27 63.40
CA LEU A 333 0.79 52.44 64.49
C LEU A 333 1.73 53.63 64.26
N LYS A 334 2.06 53.94 62.99
CA LYS A 334 2.84 55.12 62.60
C LYS A 334 2.08 56.44 62.80
N GLN A 335 0.76 56.43 62.68
CA GLN A 335 -0.07 57.64 62.75
C GLN A 335 -0.50 58.01 64.17
N ILE A 336 -0.60 57.04 65.08
CA ILE A 336 -1.14 57.26 66.42
C ILE A 336 -0.08 57.76 67.41
N SER A 337 1.21 57.46 67.19
CA SER A 337 2.27 57.87 68.11
C SER A 337 3.38 58.64 67.38
N ALA A 338 3.64 59.87 67.84
CA ALA A 338 4.74 60.70 67.34
C ALA A 338 6.11 60.32 67.95
N ASP A 339 6.12 59.51 69.02
CA ASP A 339 7.30 59.14 69.81
C ASP A 339 7.35 57.61 69.99
N ILE A 340 7.56 56.89 68.88
CA ILE A 340 7.59 55.42 68.85
C ILE A 340 8.96 54.94 69.36
N PRO A 341 9.03 54.06 70.37
CA PRO A 341 10.29 53.46 70.79
C PRO A 341 11.00 52.76 69.62
N PRO A 342 12.34 52.88 69.48
CA PRO A 342 13.08 52.32 68.34
C PRO A 342 12.82 50.84 68.05
N GLU A 343 12.60 50.04 69.10
CA GLU A 343 12.29 48.61 69.02
C GLU A 343 10.93 48.32 68.36
N VAL A 344 9.93 49.16 68.65
CA VAL A 344 8.57 49.06 68.08
C VAL A 344 8.57 49.54 66.64
N GLU A 345 9.31 50.59 66.31
CA GLU A 345 9.45 51.05 64.93
C GLU A 345 10.16 50.02 64.05
N TRP A 346 11.23 49.39 64.56
CA TRP A 346 11.90 48.29 63.86
C TRP A 346 10.95 47.11 63.56
N ALA A 347 10.17 46.70 64.55
CA ALA A 347 9.20 45.62 64.39
C ALA A 347 8.10 45.98 63.38
N ARG A 348 7.58 47.21 63.43
CA ARG A 348 6.57 47.74 62.51
C ARG A 348 7.07 47.75 61.06
N VAL A 349 8.26 48.32 60.82
CA VAL A 349 8.91 48.35 59.49
C VAL A 349 9.15 46.93 58.98
N THR A 350 9.57 46.03 59.86
CA THR A 350 9.79 44.63 59.51
C THR A 350 8.48 43.95 59.08
N VAL A 351 7.40 44.10 59.84
CA VAL A 351 6.08 43.54 59.51
C VAL A 351 5.53 44.11 58.20
N GLU A 352 5.65 45.42 57.99
CA GLU A 352 5.21 46.09 56.76
C GLU A 352 5.96 45.54 55.53
N ARG A 353 7.29 45.43 55.62
CA ARG A 353 8.13 44.86 54.57
C ARG A 353 7.79 43.38 54.29
N GLN A 354 7.57 42.57 55.32
CA GLN A 354 7.22 41.15 55.16
C GLN A 354 5.82 40.98 54.53
N CYS A 355 4.84 41.78 54.91
CA CYS A 355 3.49 41.74 54.30
C CYS A 355 3.51 42.16 52.83
N ALA A 356 4.30 43.20 52.49
CA ALA A 356 4.49 43.64 51.11
C ALA A 356 5.19 42.56 50.27
N HIS A 357 6.22 41.91 50.82
CA HIS A 357 6.93 40.82 50.14
C HIS A 357 6.02 39.61 49.87
N LEU A 358 5.24 39.17 50.87
CA LEU A 358 4.30 38.05 50.71
C LEU A 358 3.21 38.34 49.67
N THR A 359 2.68 39.57 49.66
CA THR A 359 1.68 39.98 48.67
C THR A 359 2.25 39.87 47.25
N ARG A 360 3.47 40.37 47.03
CA ARG A 360 4.16 40.27 45.74
C ARG A 360 4.43 38.82 45.33
N LEU A 361 4.90 37.96 46.24
CA LEU A 361 5.10 36.54 45.93
C LEU A 361 3.79 35.81 45.54
N ILE A 362 2.68 36.18 46.18
CA ILE A 362 1.36 35.66 45.84
C ILE A 362 0.93 36.16 44.46
N ASP A 363 1.15 37.44 44.15
CA ASP A 363 0.87 38.03 42.84
C ASP A 363 1.70 37.35 41.73
N ASP A 364 3.00 37.15 41.95
CA ASP A 364 3.93 36.49 41.03
C ASP A 364 3.51 35.04 40.76
N LEU A 365 3.14 34.27 41.79
CA LEU A 365 2.64 32.90 41.66
C LEU A 365 1.36 32.84 40.82
N MET A 366 0.45 33.80 41.03
CA MET A 366 -0.79 33.91 40.26
C MET A 366 -0.53 34.23 38.80
N ASP A 367 0.45 35.07 38.51
CA ASP A 367 0.85 35.39 37.15
C ASP A 367 1.49 34.19 36.44
N VAL A 368 2.41 33.47 37.10
CA VAL A 368 2.99 32.23 36.54
C VAL A 368 1.91 31.19 36.23
N SER A 369 0.92 31.01 37.10
CA SER A 369 -0.20 30.08 36.85
C SER A 369 -1.05 30.50 35.64
N ARG A 370 -1.30 31.81 35.47
CA ARG A 370 -2.06 32.35 34.33
C ARG A 370 -1.27 32.26 33.01
N ILE A 371 0.06 32.39 33.07
CA ILE A 371 0.96 32.19 31.92
C ILE A 371 0.94 30.73 31.49
N SER A 372 1.18 29.81 32.43
CA SER A 372 1.24 28.37 32.14
C SER A 372 -0.07 27.80 31.61
N SER A 373 -1.22 28.43 31.92
CA SER A 373 -2.55 28.03 31.43
C SER A 373 -2.98 28.80 30.16
N GLY A 374 -2.16 29.71 29.64
CA GLY A 374 -2.48 30.53 28.47
C GLY A 374 -3.64 31.52 28.67
N LYS A 375 -4.02 31.81 29.93
CA LYS A 375 -5.19 32.63 30.28
C LYS A 375 -4.86 34.09 30.62
N ILE A 376 -3.61 34.53 30.45
CA ILE A 376 -3.29 35.95 30.58
C ILE A 376 -4.08 36.75 29.54
N ARG A 377 -4.91 37.66 30.02
CA ARG A 377 -5.47 38.74 29.22
C ARG A 377 -4.63 39.98 29.48
N LEU A 378 -3.92 40.43 28.45
CA LEU A 378 -3.18 41.69 28.49
C LEU A 378 -4.16 42.84 28.35
N GLN A 379 -4.13 43.78 29.29
CA GLN A 379 -4.87 45.04 29.16
C GLN A 379 -4.04 45.98 28.31
N ARG A 380 -4.18 45.84 26.99
CA ARG A 380 -3.41 46.63 26.03
C ARG A 380 -3.96 48.05 25.93
N GLU A 381 -3.09 49.02 26.16
CA GLU A 381 -3.35 50.43 25.93
C GLU A 381 -2.17 51.07 25.18
N VAL A 382 -2.44 52.15 24.46
CA VAL A 382 -1.39 52.97 23.84
C VAL A 382 -0.98 54.03 24.85
N PHE A 383 0.26 53.97 25.31
CA PHE A 383 0.80 54.91 26.30
C PHE A 383 2.26 55.28 26.00
N ASP A 384 2.74 56.39 26.58
CA ASP A 384 4.14 56.79 26.47
C ASP A 384 5.01 55.95 27.42
N ILE A 385 5.90 55.12 26.87
CA ILE A 385 6.77 54.20 27.66
C ILE A 385 7.62 54.95 28.68
N ARG A 386 7.92 56.23 28.44
CA ARG A 386 8.67 57.07 29.38
C ARG A 386 7.97 57.20 30.72
N GLU A 387 6.63 57.17 30.75
CA GLU A 387 5.87 57.18 32.00
C GLU A 387 6.03 55.88 32.77
N ALA A 388 5.98 54.72 32.11
CA ALA A 388 6.23 53.42 32.76
C ALA A 388 7.66 53.32 33.31
N VAL A 389 8.66 53.75 32.54
CA VAL A 389 10.06 53.75 33.02
C VAL A 389 10.24 54.67 34.23
N ARG A 390 9.60 55.85 34.26
CA ARG A 390 9.62 56.73 35.44
C ARG A 390 8.99 56.05 36.65
N SER A 391 7.81 55.45 36.50
CA SER A 391 7.16 54.71 37.58
C SER A 391 7.98 53.52 38.08
N ALA A 392 8.64 52.77 37.19
CA ALA A 392 9.51 51.65 37.55
C ALA A 392 10.73 52.11 38.37
N VAL A 393 11.32 53.26 38.00
CA VAL A 393 12.45 53.88 38.72
C VAL A 393 12.01 54.40 40.08
N GLU A 394 10.83 54.99 40.19
CA GLU A 394 10.25 55.42 41.48
C GLU A 394 10.01 54.22 42.42
N ILE A 395 9.49 53.10 41.89
CA ILE A 395 9.26 51.86 42.64
C ILE A 395 10.59 51.22 43.07
N SER A 396 11.59 51.20 42.19
CA SER A 396 12.87 50.52 42.42
C SER A 396 13.88 51.37 43.21
N GLY A 397 13.69 52.69 43.26
CA GLY A 397 14.59 53.64 43.89
C GLY A 397 14.93 53.34 45.36
N PRO A 398 13.95 53.00 46.22
CA PRO A 398 14.22 52.64 47.61
C PRO A 398 15.12 51.41 47.75
N ILE A 399 14.89 50.36 46.94
CA ILE A 399 15.65 49.11 46.97
C ILE A 399 17.07 49.33 46.42
N ALA A 400 17.21 50.05 45.31
CA ALA A 400 18.51 50.37 44.74
C ALA A 400 19.36 51.22 45.70
N ASN A 401 18.75 52.18 46.40
CA ASN A 401 19.45 52.95 47.43
C ASN A 401 19.89 52.08 48.63
N GLU A 402 19.06 51.10 49.04
CA GLU A 402 19.41 50.16 50.11
C GLU A 402 20.61 49.28 49.73
N HIS A 403 20.69 48.84 48.47
CA HIS A 403 21.79 48.04 47.93
C HIS A 403 22.98 48.85 47.38
N ARG A 404 22.91 50.19 47.40
CA ARG A 404 23.88 51.12 46.81
C ARG A 404 24.09 50.93 45.31
N ASP A 405 23.06 50.49 44.61
CA ASP A 405 23.05 50.35 43.16
C ASP A 405 22.70 51.69 42.50
N GLN A 406 23.36 51.99 41.38
CA GLN A 406 23.08 53.19 40.59
C GLN A 406 22.13 52.85 39.43
N ILE A 407 20.92 53.43 39.44
CA ILE A 407 19.99 53.34 38.32
C ILE A 407 20.31 54.47 37.33
N ILE A 408 20.72 54.11 36.11
CA ILE A 408 20.96 55.07 35.01
C ILE A 408 19.83 54.94 34.00
N VAL A 409 19.10 56.02 33.78
CA VAL A 409 17.96 56.08 32.86
C VAL A 409 18.28 57.06 31.73
N SER A 410 18.23 56.58 30.48
CA SER A 410 18.38 57.41 29.29
C SER A 410 17.13 57.29 28.44
N LEU A 411 16.29 58.32 28.46
CA LEU A 411 15.04 58.37 27.71
C LEU A 411 15.10 59.49 26.66
N PRO A 412 14.48 59.31 25.48
CA PRO A 412 14.37 60.37 24.48
C PRO A 412 13.44 61.51 24.94
N ASP A 413 13.70 62.71 24.43
CA ASP A 413 12.92 63.92 24.75
C ASP A 413 11.52 63.91 24.13
N GLU A 414 11.30 63.13 23.07
CA GLU A 414 10.01 62.95 22.42
C GLU A 414 9.22 61.75 22.99
N PRO A 415 7.87 61.81 23.03
CA PRO A 415 7.03 60.67 23.44
C PRO A 415 7.26 59.42 22.60
N VAL A 416 7.42 58.28 23.27
CA VAL A 416 7.54 56.97 22.59
C VAL A 416 6.31 56.15 22.94
N LEU A 417 5.33 56.18 22.03
CA LEU A 417 4.07 55.47 22.20
C LEU A 417 4.24 53.97 21.94
N VAL A 418 3.80 53.15 22.88
CA VAL A 418 3.79 51.68 22.78
C VAL A 418 2.40 51.14 23.01
N ASP A 419 2.04 50.08 22.29
CA ASP A 419 0.82 49.30 22.53
C ASP A 419 1.15 48.08 23.38
N GLY A 420 0.85 48.16 24.68
CA GLY A 420 1.19 47.12 25.66
C GLY A 420 0.39 47.21 26.95
N ASP A 421 0.62 46.26 27.85
CA ASP A 421 0.04 46.27 29.19
C ASP A 421 0.96 47.06 30.12
N ARG A 422 0.58 48.30 30.43
CA ARG A 422 1.39 49.26 31.20
C ARG A 422 1.80 48.71 32.56
N THR A 423 0.89 48.03 33.26
CA THR A 423 1.13 47.48 34.60
C THR A 423 2.19 46.38 34.58
N ARG A 424 2.25 45.60 33.50
CA ARG A 424 3.24 44.52 33.34
C ARG A 424 4.57 44.98 32.77
N LEU A 425 4.60 46.16 32.14
CA LEU A 425 5.81 46.79 31.57
C LEU A 425 6.54 47.71 32.56
N THR A 426 5.88 48.07 33.67
CA THR A 426 6.44 48.87 34.78
C THR A 426 6.98 47.93 35.86
#